data_AF-A0A4R4X411-F1
#
_entry.id   AF-A0A4R4X411-F1
#
_cell.length_a   1.000
_cell.length_b   1.000
_cell.length_c   1.000
_cell.angle_alpha   90.00
_cell.angle_beta   90.00
_cell.angle_gamma   90.00
#
_symmetry.space_group_name_H-M   'P 1'
#
loop_
_entity.id
_entity.type
_entity.pdbx_description
1 polymer ?
#
loop_
_entity_poly.entity_id
_entity_poly.type
_entity_poly.pdbx_seq_one_letter_code
_entity_poly.pdbx_strand_id
1 'polypeptide(L)' 'MTTGPTRYLDRASVGALFGVSAQAVAKWQDRHGDFPAPDVHLGDRDLPGWLPERADEIRAWHAARPGQGAGGGRPRKRQE' A
#
# COMPACT_ATOMS: atom_id res chain seq x y z
N MET A 1 -1.73 11.42 -24.53
CA MET A 1 -2.52 10.76 -23.47
C MET A 1 -2.28 9.27 -23.56
N THR A 2 -1.18 8.77 -22.99
CA THR A 2 -0.90 7.32 -23.01
C THR A 2 -1.65 6.70 -21.84
N THR A 3 -2.91 6.29 -22.07
CA THR A 3 -3.60 5.38 -21.16
C THR A 3 -2.93 4.02 -21.28
N GLY A 4 -1.85 3.81 -20.53
CA GLY A 4 -1.33 2.47 -20.30
C GLY A 4 -2.42 1.62 -19.65
N PRO A 5 -2.29 0.28 -19.67
CA PRO A 5 -3.24 -0.58 -18.98
C PRO A 5 -3.33 -0.16 -17.51
N THR A 6 -4.54 0.17 -17.03
CA THR A 6 -4.79 0.52 -15.63
C THR A 6 -4.45 -0.68 -14.77
N ARG A 7 -3.20 -0.72 -14.29
CA ARG A 7 -2.73 -1.77 -13.40
C ARG A 7 -3.05 -1.34 -11.98
N TYR A 8 -4.02 -2.02 -11.39
CA TYR A 8 -4.33 -1.87 -9.99
C TYR A 8 -3.12 -2.26 -9.13
N LEU A 9 -2.93 -1.50 -8.06
CA LEU A 9 -1.93 -1.74 -7.03
C LEU A 9 -2.54 -2.67 -5.99
N ASP A 10 -2.01 -3.88 -5.85
CA ASP A 10 -2.33 -4.76 -4.73
C ASP A 10 -1.57 -4.34 -3.45
N ARG A 11 -1.87 -4.96 -2.30
CA ARG A 11 -1.18 -4.66 -1.02
C ARG A 11 0.35 -4.79 -1.11
N ALA A 12 0.88 -5.72 -1.90
CA ALA A 12 2.32 -5.88 -2.08
C ALA A 12 2.91 -4.77 -2.96
N SER A 13 2.19 -4.37 -4.01
CA SER A 13 2.56 -3.19 -4.82
C SER A 13 2.56 -1.92 -3.99
N VAL A 14 1.50 -1.67 -3.20
CA VAL A 14 1.46 -0.56 -2.23
C VAL A 14 2.61 -0.67 -1.24
N GLY A 15 2.84 -1.85 -0.66
CA GLY A 15 3.96 -2.07 0.25
C GLY A 15 5.31 -1.72 -0.38
N ALA A 16 5.52 -2.12 -1.63
CA ALA A 16 6.74 -1.82 -2.37
C ALA A 16 6.96 -0.32 -2.57
N LEU A 17 5.89 0.47 -2.80
CA LEU A 17 5.99 1.93 -2.91
C LEU A 17 6.52 2.60 -1.64
N PHE A 18 6.18 2.05 -0.47
CA PHE A 18 6.61 2.56 0.84
C PHE A 18 7.83 1.81 1.42
N GLY A 19 8.36 0.81 0.72
CA GLY A 19 9.42 -0.06 1.24
C GLY A 19 8.99 -0.98 2.39
N VAL A 20 7.68 -1.19 2.57
CA VAL A 20 7.11 -2.06 3.61
C VAL A 20 6.56 -3.37 3.04
N SER A 21 6.24 -4.33 3.90
CA SER A 21 5.62 -5.60 3.48
C SER A 21 4.10 -5.45 3.27
N ALA A 22 3.50 -6.29 2.41
CA ALA A 22 2.05 -6.31 2.20
C ALA A 22 1.24 -6.50 3.51
N GLN A 23 1.78 -7.24 4.48
CA GLN A 23 1.18 -7.39 5.80
C GLN A 23 1.18 -6.08 6.61
N ALA A 24 2.16 -5.20 6.42
CA ALA A 24 2.15 -3.88 7.06
C ALA A 24 1.01 -3.02 6.52
N VAL A 25 0.76 -3.09 5.20
CA VAL A 25 -0.38 -2.42 4.55
C VAL A 25 -1.72 -3.00 5.03
N ALA A 26 -1.81 -4.32 5.23
CA ALA A 26 -2.99 -4.95 5.84
C ALA A 26 -3.20 -4.46 7.28
N LYS A 27 -2.13 -4.33 8.08
CA LYS A 27 -2.20 -3.72 9.42
C LYS A 27 -2.60 -2.24 9.37
N TRP A 28 -2.27 -1.51 8.32
CA TRP A 28 -2.72 -0.13 8.16
C TRP A 28 -4.23 -0.06 7.95
N GLN A 29 -4.79 -0.93 7.10
CA GLN A 29 -6.24 -1.07 6.92
C GLN A 29 -6.95 -1.45 8.22
N ASP A 30 -6.41 -2.42 8.95
CA ASP A 30 -7.01 -2.91 10.19
C ASP A 30 -6.93 -1.89 11.34
N ARG A 31 -5.75 -1.27 11.52
CA ARG A 31 -5.49 -0.35 12.63
C ARG A 31 -6.04 1.06 12.39
N HIS A 32 -6.14 1.48 11.13
CA HIS A 32 -6.55 2.82 10.77
C HIS A 32 -7.73 2.76 9.80
N GLY A 33 -8.94 2.99 10.33
CA GLY A 33 -10.15 3.14 9.52
C GLY A 33 -10.16 4.37 8.60
N ASP A 34 -9.17 5.26 8.75
CA ASP A 34 -8.92 6.40 7.87
C ASP A 34 -8.02 6.04 6.67
N PHE A 35 -7.45 4.82 6.64
CA PHE A 35 -6.71 4.34 5.48
C PHE A 35 -7.66 4.21 4.27
N PRO A 36 -7.27 4.71 3.09
CA PRO A 36 -8.13 4.66 1.91
C PRO A 36 -8.55 3.23 1.59
N ALA A 37 -9.87 3.06 1.47
CA ALA A 37 -10.48 1.80 1.11
C ALA A 37 -10.00 1.34 -0.28
N PRO A 38 -9.92 0.03 -0.52
CA PRO A 38 -9.63 -0.49 -1.85
C PRO A 38 -10.76 -0.17 -2.83
N ASP A 39 -10.42 0.24 -4.04
CA ASP A 39 -11.38 0.48 -5.11
C ASP A 39 -11.98 -0.84 -5.64
N VAL A 40 -11.16 -1.90 -5.67
CA VAL A 40 -11.54 -3.21 -6.18
C VAL A 40 -10.95 -4.33 -5.33
N HIS A 41 -11.54 -5.52 -5.36
CA HIS A 41 -10.91 -6.73 -4.86
C HIS A 41 -10.52 -7.60 -6.07
N LEU A 42 -9.22 -7.80 -6.30
CA LEU A 42 -8.69 -8.57 -7.42
C LEU A 42 -8.72 -10.08 -7.14
N GLY A 43 -9.47 -10.81 -7.97
CA GLY A 43 -9.46 -12.28 -8.08
C GLY A 43 -10.14 -13.03 -6.94
N ASP A 44 -10.08 -14.37 -6.99
CA ASP A 44 -10.68 -15.30 -6.01
C ASP A 44 -10.15 -15.16 -4.57
N ARG A 45 -8.99 -14.52 -4.38
CA ARG A 45 -8.39 -14.30 -3.07
C ARG A 45 -8.84 -13.03 -2.37
N ASP A 46 -9.79 -12.30 -2.94
CA ASP A 46 -10.31 -11.04 -2.41
C ASP A 46 -9.16 -10.07 -2.05
N LEU A 47 -8.21 -9.91 -2.99
CA LEU A 47 -7.03 -9.07 -2.74
C LEU A 47 -7.42 -7.61 -2.97
N PRO A 48 -7.38 -6.74 -1.96
CA PRO A 48 -7.72 -5.35 -2.15
C PRO A 48 -6.72 -4.67 -3.09
N GLY A 49 -7.28 -3.95 -4.05
CA GLY A 49 -6.62 -3.25 -5.12
C GLY A 49 -6.99 -1.78 -5.12
N TRP A 50 -5.98 -0.93 -5.23
CA TRP A 50 -6.11 0.51 -5.36
C TRP A 50 -5.81 0.91 -6.80
N LEU A 51 -6.49 1.94 -7.28
CA LEU A 51 -6.08 2.58 -8.52
C LEU A 51 -4.66 3.16 -8.39
N PRO A 52 -3.89 3.21 -9.48
CA PRO A 52 -2.58 3.86 -9.46
C PRO A 52 -2.68 5.35 -9.05
N GLU A 53 -3.82 5.99 -9.33
CA GLU A 53 -4.11 7.38 -8.93
C GLU A 53 -4.27 7.53 -7.41
N ARG A 54 -4.72 6.49 -6.71
CA ARG A 54 -4.81 6.47 -5.23
C ARG A 54 -3.45 6.34 -4.56
N ALA A 55 -2.38 5.99 -5.29
CA ALA A 55 -1.04 5.90 -4.73
C ALA A 55 -0.61 7.23 -4.08
N ASP A 56 -0.94 8.36 -4.71
CA ASP A 56 -0.64 9.69 -4.19
C ASP A 56 -1.42 10.00 -2.90
N GLU A 57 -2.68 9.58 -2.83
CA GLU A 57 -3.51 9.72 -1.62
C GLU A 57 -2.97 8.88 -0.47
N ILE A 58 -2.64 7.59 -0.72
CA ILE A 58 -2.02 6.71 0.27
C ILE A 58 -0.70 7.33 0.77
N ARG A 59 0.06 7.97 -0.13
CA ARG A 59 1.33 8.62 0.19
C ARG A 59 1.14 9.87 1.03
N ALA A 60 0.17 10.70 0.70
CA ALA A 60 -0.20 11.87 1.49
C ALA A 60 -0.65 11.46 2.90
N TRP A 61 -1.48 10.42 3.00
CA TRP A 61 -1.91 9.86 4.28
C TRP A 61 -0.73 9.30 5.10
N HIS A 62 0.19 8.57 4.46
CA HIS A 62 1.38 8.06 5.13
C HIS A 62 2.30 9.18 5.62
N ALA A 63 2.44 10.27 4.86
CA ALA A 63 3.21 11.45 5.24
C ALA A 63 2.51 12.28 6.34
N ALA A 64 1.18 12.31 6.35
CA ALA A 64 0.38 13.03 7.33
C ALA A 64 0.26 12.29 8.68
N ARG A 65 0.62 10.99 8.75
CA ARG A 65 0.49 10.23 9.98
C ARG A 65 1.43 10.78 11.08
N PRO A 66 0.89 11.27 12.21
CA PRO A 66 1.70 11.71 13.34
C PRO A 66 2.37 10.49 14.00
N GLY A 67 3.70 10.50 14.10
CA GLY A 67 4.47 9.45 14.78
C GLY A 67 5.49 8.68 13.93
N GLN A 68 5.85 9.13 12.72
CA GLN A 68 7.02 8.59 12.02
C GLN A 68 8.35 9.16 12.55
N GLY A 69 8.52 9.16 13.87
CA GLY A 69 9.81 9.28 14.52
C GLY A 69 10.31 7.87 14.84
N ALA A 70 11.37 7.43 14.16
CA ALA A 70 12.25 6.32 14.53
C ALA A 70 11.59 4.98 14.96
N GLY A 71 11.55 3.98 14.06
CA GLY A 71 11.37 2.58 14.52
C GLY A 71 10.58 1.68 13.58
N GLY A 72 11.18 1.31 12.45
CA GLY A 72 10.61 0.30 11.55
C GLY A 72 11.67 -0.48 10.79
N GLY A 73 12.88 -0.56 11.34
CA GLY A 73 13.93 -1.40 10.78
C GLY A 73 13.48 -2.85 10.80
N ARG A 74 13.26 -3.43 9.61
CA ARG A 74 13.63 -4.82 9.41
C ARG A 74 14.32 -4.95 8.05
N PRO A 75 15.64 -5.19 8.01
CA PRO A 75 16.36 -5.39 6.77
C PRO A 75 15.76 -6.57 6.02
N ARG A 76 15.41 -6.37 4.74
CA ARG A 76 15.02 -7.48 3.87
C ARG A 76 16.28 -8.26 3.52
N LYS A 77 16.36 -9.52 3.97
CA LYS A 77 17.34 -10.49 3.42
C LYS A 77 17.14 -10.53 1.90
N ARG A 78 18.25 -10.37 1.16
CA ARG A 78 18.33 -10.80 -0.24
C ARG A 78 17.89 -12.25 -0.32
N GLN A 79 16.96 -12.56 -1.23
CA GLN A 79 16.84 -13.90 -1.76
C GLN A 79 17.66 -13.90 -3.04
N GLU A 80 18.78 -14.62 -2.96
CA GLU A 80 19.57 -15.15 -4.06
C GLU A 80 18.77 -16.22 -4.84
#